data_AF-A0A1F6H3G0-F1
#
_entry.id   AF-A0A1F6H3G0-F1
#
_cell.length_a   1.000
_cell.length_b   1.000
_cell.length_c   1.000
_cell.angle_alpha   90.00
_cell.angle_beta   90.00
_cell.angle_gamma   90.00
#
_symmetry.space_group_name_H-M   'P 1'
#
loop_
_entity.id
_entity.type
_entity.pdbx_description
1 polymer ?
#
loop_
_entity_poly.entity_id
_entity_poly.type
_entity_poly.pdbx_seq_one_letter_code
_entity_poly.pdbx_strand_id
1 'polypeptide(L)'
;MLTPAQATALIKSHPKVAIVGLSPKDDRPSYHVGQFLARNGFQITPIHPAHDEILGFPAKKSLTELAPGEVDWVDLFLNPSRLMDLLPELKRLRPKLVWCQLGVVDEAFNAALDEAKIPYIADRCPKIEWSQQG
;
A
#
# COMPACT_ATOMS: atom_id res chain seq x y z
N MET A 1 -14.03 -3.07 -5.67
CA MET A 1 -13.23 -3.94 -4.77
C MET A 1 -12.81 -5.26 -5.44
N LEU A 2 -11.59 -5.74 -5.19
CA LEU A 2 -11.07 -7.05 -5.65
C LEU A 2 -11.23 -8.12 -4.57
N THR A 3 -11.28 -9.39 -4.98
CA THR A 3 -11.15 -10.53 -4.07
C THR A 3 -9.68 -10.72 -3.62
N PRO A 4 -9.43 -11.42 -2.50
CA PRO A 4 -8.06 -11.71 -2.07
C PRO A 4 -7.23 -12.46 -3.12
N ALA A 5 -7.82 -13.41 -3.85
CA ALA A 5 -7.14 -14.13 -4.92
C ALA A 5 -6.74 -13.19 -6.08
N GLN A 6 -7.65 -12.30 -6.50
CA GLN A 6 -7.38 -11.32 -7.56
C GLN A 6 -6.28 -10.34 -7.15
N ALA A 7 -6.36 -9.79 -5.93
CA ALA A 7 -5.36 -8.85 -5.41
C ALA A 7 -3.99 -9.51 -5.27
N THR A 8 -3.93 -10.74 -4.75
CA THR A 8 -2.68 -11.50 -4.59
C THR A 8 -2.03 -11.81 -5.94
N ALA A 9 -2.81 -12.25 -6.93
CA ALA A 9 -2.30 -12.49 -8.28
C ALA A 9 -1.77 -11.21 -8.95
N LEU A 10 -2.44 -10.08 -8.72
CA LEU A 10 -2.01 -8.77 -9.23
C LEU A 10 -0.64 -8.39 -8.67
N ILE A 11 -0.47 -8.41 -7.33
CA ILE A 11 0.81 -8.01 -6.71
C ILE A 11 1.95 -8.97 -7.03
N LYS A 12 1.68 -10.27 -7.24
CA LYS A 12 2.68 -11.25 -7.72
C LYS A 12 3.30 -10.86 -9.06
N SER A 13 2.52 -10.21 -9.93
CA SER A 13 2.97 -9.78 -11.26
C SER A 13 3.51 -8.34 -11.29
N HIS A 14 3.43 -7.63 -10.17
CA HIS A 14 3.65 -6.19 -10.07
C HIS A 14 4.40 -5.84 -8.77
N PRO A 15 5.74 -6.01 -8.75
CA PRO A 15 6.50 -6.02 -7.51
C PRO A 15 6.82 -4.63 -6.95
N LYS A 16 6.46 -3.52 -7.62
CA LYS A 16 6.78 -2.17 -7.13
C LYS A 16 5.66 -1.64 -6.23
N VAL A 17 5.97 -1.40 -4.97
CA VAL A 17 4.98 -0.99 -3.95
C VAL A 17 5.40 0.30 -3.25
N ALA A 18 4.47 1.24 -3.11
CA ALA A 18 4.59 2.30 -2.12
C ALA A 18 3.90 1.87 -0.82
N ILE A 19 4.61 1.90 0.31
CA ILE A 19 4.01 1.58 1.63
C ILE A 19 3.85 2.88 2.43
N VAL A 20 2.60 3.33 2.55
CA VAL A 20 2.26 4.55 3.29
C VAL A 20 2.10 4.24 4.78
N GLY A 21 2.86 4.95 5.61
CA GLY A 21 2.91 4.67 7.05
C GLY A 21 3.84 3.51 7.42
N LEU A 22 4.77 3.14 6.53
CA LEU A 22 5.84 2.23 6.89
C LEU A 22 6.66 2.83 8.04
N SER A 23 6.75 2.11 9.15
CA SER A 23 7.49 2.55 10.34
C SER A 23 8.85 1.85 10.40
N PRO A 24 9.92 2.50 10.89
CA PRO A 24 11.19 1.83 11.16
C PRO A 24 11.19 1.03 12.47
N LYS A 25 10.13 1.12 13.28
CA LYS A 25 10.01 0.44 14.57
C LYS A 25 9.51 -0.99 14.37
N ASP A 26 10.20 -1.95 14.99
CA ASP A 26 9.96 -3.37 14.82
C ASP A 26 8.70 -3.89 15.50
N ASP A 27 8.15 -3.16 16.46
CA ASP A 27 6.86 -3.42 17.10
C ASP A 27 5.65 -3.05 16.22
N ARG A 28 5.86 -2.41 15.07
CA ARG A 28 4.77 -1.96 14.18
C ARG A 28 4.43 -3.03 13.14
N PRO A 29 3.14 -3.29 12.88
CA PRO A 29 2.72 -4.20 11.81
C PRO A 29 3.29 -3.84 10.44
N SER A 30 3.38 -2.54 10.13
CA SER A 30 3.92 -2.07 8.84
C SER A 30 5.38 -2.48 8.63
N TYR A 31 6.19 -2.48 9.69
CA TYR A 31 7.59 -2.94 9.62
C TYR A 31 7.68 -4.42 9.24
N HIS A 32 6.87 -5.28 9.85
CA HIS A 32 6.87 -6.71 9.54
C HIS A 32 6.34 -7.03 8.14
N VAL A 33 5.31 -6.31 7.68
CA VAL A 33 4.81 -6.47 6.29
C VAL A 33 5.84 -5.97 5.29
N GLY A 34 6.47 -4.82 5.54
CA GLY A 34 7.58 -4.31 4.72
C GLY A 34 8.73 -5.31 4.62
N GLN A 35 9.17 -5.89 5.74
CA GLN A 35 10.18 -6.94 5.71
C GLN A 35 9.75 -8.18 4.93
N PHE A 36 8.50 -8.61 5.09
CA PHE A 36 7.97 -9.75 4.33
C PHE A 36 8.02 -9.47 2.83
N LEU A 37 7.52 -8.31 2.39
CA LEU A 37 7.51 -7.93 0.98
C LEU A 37 8.94 -7.84 0.43
N ALA A 38 9.87 -7.22 1.17
CA ALA A 38 11.28 -7.12 0.76
C ALA A 38 11.92 -8.50 0.57
N ARG A 39 11.70 -9.42 1.52
CA ARG A 39 12.20 -10.81 1.44
C ARG A 39 11.59 -11.61 0.29
N ASN A 40 10.40 -11.23 -0.19
CA ASN A 40 9.73 -11.84 -1.34
C ASN A 40 9.99 -11.09 -2.66
N GLY A 41 11.00 -10.21 -2.71
CA GLY A 41 11.47 -9.59 -3.95
C GLY A 41 10.69 -8.36 -4.39
N PHE A 42 9.82 -7.79 -3.54
CA PHE A 42 9.17 -6.52 -3.83
C PHE A 42 10.16 -5.35 -3.76
N GLN A 43 9.98 -4.38 -4.66
CA GLN A 43 10.69 -3.11 -4.67
C GLN A 43 9.87 -2.09 -3.86
N ILE A 44 10.31 -1.83 -2.63
CA ILE A 44 9.55 -1.02 -1.67
C ILE A 44 9.98 0.45 -1.76
N THR A 45 8.98 1.32 -1.84
CA THR A 45 9.13 2.77 -1.63
C THR A 45 8.41 3.17 -0.34
N PRO A 46 9.12 3.38 0.78
CA PRO A 46 8.52 3.88 2.01
C PRO A 46 7.95 5.28 1.82
N ILE A 47 6.72 5.52 2.26
CA ILE A 47 6.15 6.88 2.35
C ILE A 47 5.99 7.25 3.82
N HIS A 48 6.86 8.12 4.32
CA HIS A 48 6.90 8.54 5.71
C HIS A 48 7.49 9.96 5.86
N PRO A 49 6.79 10.93 6.50
CA PRO A 49 7.22 12.32 6.54
C PRO A 49 8.48 12.57 7.40
N ALA A 50 8.73 11.73 8.41
CA ALA A 50 9.80 11.98 9.38
C ALA A 50 11.09 11.18 9.16
N HIS A 51 11.14 10.28 8.15
CA HIS A 51 12.30 9.42 7.92
C HIS A 51 12.77 9.55 6.47
N ASP A 52 14.07 9.42 6.25
CA ASP A 52 14.70 9.47 4.92
C ASP A 52 15.09 8.08 4.40
N GLU A 53 15.16 7.08 5.30
CA GLU A 53 15.40 5.69 4.97
C GLU A 53 14.66 4.79 5.96
N ILE A 54 14.03 3.72 5.46
CA ILE A 54 13.38 2.68 6.28
C ILE A 54 13.64 1.32 5.64
N LEU A 55 14.06 0.33 6.44
CA LEU A 55 14.42 -1.03 5.97
C LEU A 55 15.51 -1.04 4.87
N GLY A 56 16.39 -0.04 4.84
CA GLY A 56 17.41 0.12 3.80
C GLY A 56 16.89 0.70 2.48
N PHE A 57 15.60 1.07 2.41
CA PHE A 57 15.01 1.73 1.24
C PHE A 57 14.89 3.24 1.48
N PRO A 58 15.23 4.09 0.49
CA PRO A 58 15.06 5.53 0.59
C PRO A 58 13.58 5.89 0.69
N ALA A 59 13.21 6.65 1.72
CA ALA A 59 11.85 7.07 2.01
C ALA A 59 11.50 8.38 1.30
N LYS A 60 10.23 8.49 0.87
CA LYS A 60 9.60 9.71 0.37
C LYS A 60 8.68 10.29 1.43
N LYS A 61 8.45 11.61 1.42
CA LYS A 61 7.61 12.26 2.44
C LYS A 61 6.12 12.08 2.18
N SER A 62 5.74 11.99 0.91
CA SER A 62 4.36 11.86 0.44
C SER A 62 4.30 11.12 -0.90
N LEU A 63 3.09 10.68 -1.29
CA LEU A 63 2.88 10.07 -2.61
C LEU A 63 3.05 11.09 -3.74
N THR A 64 2.93 12.40 -3.46
CA THR A 64 3.22 13.48 -4.43
C THR A 64 4.62 13.46 -5.00
N GLU A 65 5.61 12.91 -4.29
CA GLU A 65 6.99 12.79 -4.78
C GLU A 65 7.19 11.68 -5.82
N LEU A 66 6.19 10.82 -6.02
CA LEU A 66 6.22 9.76 -7.03
C LEU A 66 5.58 10.25 -8.33
N ALA A 67 6.18 9.94 -9.48
CA ALA A 67 5.53 10.05 -10.78
C ALA A 67 4.59 8.85 -11.05
N PRO A 68 3.54 9.03 -11.88
CA PRO A 68 2.72 7.90 -12.33
C PRO A 68 3.56 6.78 -12.96
N GLY A 69 3.32 5.54 -12.57
CA GLY A 69 4.06 4.36 -13.04
C GLY A 69 5.38 4.07 -12.31
N GLU A 70 5.80 4.91 -11.36
CA GLU A 70 6.96 4.59 -10.49
C GLU A 70 6.67 3.40 -9.58
N VAL A 71 5.43 3.28 -9.09
CA VAL A 71 4.95 2.14 -8.31
C VAL A 71 3.74 1.52 -8.98
N ASP A 72 3.59 0.22 -8.81
CA ASP A 72 2.46 -0.52 -9.36
C ASP A 72 1.24 -0.45 -8.44
N TRP A 73 1.47 -0.52 -7.13
CA TRP A 73 0.40 -0.53 -6.13
C TRP A 73 0.81 0.21 -4.85
N VAL A 74 -0.20 0.53 -4.04
CA VAL A 74 -0.04 1.30 -2.80
C VAL A 74 -0.60 0.49 -1.62
N ASP A 75 0.18 0.33 -0.57
CA ASP A 75 -0.18 -0.35 0.68
C ASP A 75 -0.36 0.67 1.81
N LEU A 76 -1.51 0.66 2.49
CA LEU A 76 -1.92 1.72 3.42
C LEU A 76 -1.95 1.24 4.87
N PHE A 77 -1.01 1.75 5.68
CA PHE A 77 -0.99 1.64 7.14
C PHE A 77 -1.33 2.98 7.81
N LEU A 78 -2.47 3.55 7.43
CA LEU A 78 -2.94 4.84 7.95
C LEU A 78 -4.20 4.68 8.78
N ASN A 79 -4.42 5.64 9.69
CA ASN A 79 -5.71 5.76 10.38
C ASN A 79 -6.82 5.99 9.33
N PRO A 80 -7.98 5.30 9.42
CA PRO A 80 -9.10 5.48 8.49
C PRO A 80 -9.49 6.95 8.25
N SER A 81 -9.49 7.78 9.29
CA SER A 81 -9.82 9.21 9.21
C SER A 81 -8.93 10.02 8.27
N ARG A 82 -7.77 9.49 7.87
CA ARG A 82 -6.79 10.14 6.98
C ARG A 82 -6.81 9.57 5.56
N LEU A 83 -7.63 8.56 5.27
CA LEU A 83 -7.62 7.92 3.96
C LEU A 83 -8.11 8.86 2.87
N MET A 84 -9.16 9.64 3.14
CA MET A 84 -9.71 10.61 2.18
C MET A 84 -8.68 11.66 1.73
N ASP A 85 -7.74 12.04 2.61
CA ASP A 85 -6.67 12.98 2.29
C ASP A 85 -5.74 12.45 1.17
N LEU A 86 -5.60 11.13 1.03
CA LEU A 86 -4.78 10.52 -0.01
C LEU A 86 -5.46 10.43 -1.37
N LEU A 87 -6.80 10.60 -1.43
CA LEU A 87 -7.55 10.38 -2.66
C LEU A 87 -7.02 11.21 -3.85
N PRO A 88 -6.67 12.50 -3.72
CA PRO A 88 -6.11 13.27 -4.82
C PRO A 88 -4.77 12.70 -5.32
N GLU A 89 -3.91 12.25 -4.40
CA GLU A 89 -2.60 11.67 -4.74
C GLU A 89 -2.77 10.33 -5.46
N LEU A 90 -3.71 9.49 -5.01
CA LEU A 90 -4.04 8.21 -5.64
C LEU A 90 -4.66 8.40 -7.03
N LYS A 91 -5.56 9.38 -7.19
CA LYS A 91 -6.13 9.75 -8.50
C LYS A 91 -5.05 10.22 -9.49
N ARG A 92 -4.04 10.95 -9.00
CA ARG A 92 -2.90 11.38 -9.81
C ARG A 92 -1.99 10.20 -10.19
N LEU A 93 -1.67 9.33 -9.24
CA LEU A 93 -0.75 8.21 -9.46
C LEU A 93 -1.35 7.08 -10.30
N ARG A 94 -2.67 6.87 -10.20
CA ARG A 94 -3.39 5.75 -10.83
C ARG A 94 -2.73 4.38 -10.59
N PRO A 95 -2.53 3.97 -9.32
CA PRO A 95 -2.00 2.65 -9.04
C PRO A 95 -2.93 1.56 -9.58
N LYS A 96 -2.36 0.41 -9.92
CA LYS A 96 -3.11 -0.79 -10.33
C LYS A 96 -3.92 -1.38 -9.18
N LEU A 97 -3.49 -1.12 -7.94
CA LEU A 97 -4.16 -1.57 -6.74
C LEU A 97 -3.87 -0.63 -5.56
N VAL A 98 -4.90 -0.36 -4.76
CA VAL A 98 -4.77 0.16 -3.39
C VAL A 98 -5.09 -0.96 -2.41
N TRP A 99 -4.18 -1.22 -1.48
CA TRP A 99 -4.33 -2.23 -0.44
C TRP A 99 -4.53 -1.54 0.90
N CYS A 100 -5.74 -1.59 1.44
CA CYS A 100 -6.02 -1.10 2.78
C CYS A 100 -5.80 -2.23 3.79
N GLN A 101 -4.87 -2.04 4.71
CA GLN A 101 -4.46 -3.05 5.70
C GLN A 101 -5.59 -3.42 6.67
N LEU A 102 -5.36 -4.44 7.47
CA LEU A 102 -6.26 -4.84 8.56
C LEU A 102 -6.61 -3.65 9.46
N GLY A 103 -7.91 -3.42 9.69
CA GLY A 103 -8.43 -2.30 10.48
C GLY A 103 -8.38 -0.93 9.78
N VAL A 104 -7.90 -0.88 8.53
CA VAL A 104 -7.88 0.35 7.70
C VAL A 104 -9.11 0.32 6.78
N VAL A 105 -10.26 0.71 7.34
CA VAL A 105 -11.56 0.64 6.66
C VAL A 105 -12.29 1.98 6.75
N ASP A 106 -12.67 2.53 5.61
CA ASP A 106 -13.52 3.70 5.48
C ASP A 106 -14.42 3.52 4.25
N GLU A 107 -15.74 3.52 4.46
CA GLU A 107 -16.72 3.28 3.38
C GLU A 107 -16.75 4.42 2.36
N ALA A 108 -16.59 5.67 2.80
CA ALA A 108 -16.57 6.81 1.91
C ALA A 108 -15.34 6.79 1.01
N PHE A 109 -14.19 6.38 1.57
CA PHE A 109 -12.96 6.19 0.80
C PHE A 109 -13.10 5.07 -0.23
N ASN A 110 -13.68 3.92 0.16
CA ASN A 110 -13.93 2.82 -0.77
C ASN A 110 -14.84 3.23 -1.93
N ALA A 111 -15.93 3.95 -1.63
CA ALA A 111 -16.84 4.48 -2.65
C ALA A 111 -16.12 5.46 -3.59
N ALA A 112 -15.25 6.32 -3.06
CA ALA A 112 -14.47 7.26 -3.85
C ALA A 112 -13.42 6.57 -4.76
N LEU A 113 -12.85 5.44 -4.32
CA LEU A 113 -11.96 4.61 -5.16
C LEU A 113 -12.74 3.93 -6.29
N ASP A 114 -13.95 3.43 -6.01
CA ASP A 114 -14.83 2.86 -7.05
C ASP A 114 -15.20 3.93 -8.10
N GLU A 115 -15.59 5.14 -7.67
CA GLU A 115 -15.89 6.27 -8.58
C GLU A 115 -14.65 6.65 -9.43
N ALA A 116 -13.47 6.66 -8.81
CA ALA A 116 -12.19 6.92 -9.48
C ALA A 116 -11.72 5.78 -10.39
N LYS A 117 -12.41 4.62 -10.37
CA LYS A 117 -12.02 3.38 -11.05
C LYS A 117 -10.60 2.93 -10.66
N ILE A 118 -10.27 3.05 -9.38
CA ILE A 118 -9.01 2.56 -8.80
C ILE A 118 -9.30 1.22 -8.11
N PRO A 119 -8.73 0.10 -8.58
CA PRO A 119 -8.94 -1.18 -7.93
C PRO A 119 -8.41 -1.15 -6.50
N TYR A 120 -9.15 -1.76 -5.57
CA TYR A 120 -8.72 -1.84 -4.17
C TYR A 120 -9.14 -3.15 -3.52
N ILE A 121 -8.45 -3.48 -2.43
CA ILE A 121 -8.85 -4.48 -1.44
C ILE A 121 -8.77 -3.83 -0.07
N ALA A 122 -9.73 -4.12 0.81
CA ALA A 122 -9.81 -3.50 2.12
C ALA A 122 -9.85 -4.54 3.25
N ASP A 123 -9.36 -4.14 4.43
CA ASP A 123 -9.29 -4.96 5.64
C ASP A 123 -8.56 -6.29 5.43
N ARG A 124 -7.43 -6.27 4.72
CA ARG A 124 -6.65 -7.48 4.44
C ARG A 124 -5.16 -7.22 4.58
N CYS A 125 -4.38 -8.26 4.81
CA CYS A 125 -2.92 -8.15 4.91
C CYS A 125 -2.26 -8.96 3.78
N PRO A 126 -1.42 -8.35 2.92
CA PRO A 126 -0.81 -9.04 1.79
C PRO A 126 0.08 -10.19 2.25
N LYS A 127 0.75 -10.08 3.40
CA LYS A 127 1.51 -11.18 4.01
C LYS A 127 0.63 -12.39 4.31
N ILE A 128 -0.56 -12.18 4.86
CA ILE A 128 -1.50 -13.24 5.21
C ILE A 128 -2.07 -13.86 3.93
N GLU A 129 -2.59 -13.04 3.01
CA GLU A 129 -3.19 -13.51 1.77
C GLU A 129 -2.18 -14.26 0.88
N TRP A 130 -0.94 -13.78 0.81
CA TRP A 130 0.13 -14.44 0.07
C TRP A 130 0.44 -15.83 0.63
N SER A 131 0.46 -15.98 1.95
CA SER A 131 0.80 -17.24 2.63
C SER A 131 -0.32 -18.30 2.49
N GLN A 132 -1.56 -17.88 2.26
CA GLN A 132 -2.70 -18.79 2.06
C GLN A 132 -2.82 -19.29 0.61
N GLN A 133 -2.15 -18.66 -0.34
CA GLN A 133 -2.18 -18.98 -1.77
C GLN A 133 -1.00 -19.87 -2.17
N GLY A 134 -0.72 -20.87 -1.32
CA GLY A 134 0.38 -21.85 -1.46
C GLY A 134 0.34 -22.63 -2.76
#